data_AF-A0A9P0TK86-F1
#
_entry.id   AF-A0A9P0TK86-F1
#
_cell.length_a   1.000
_cell.length_b   1.000
_cell.length_c   1.000
_cell.angle_alpha   90.00
_cell.angle_beta   90.00
_cell.angle_gamma   90.00
#
_symmetry.space_group_name_H-M   'P 1'
#
loop_
_entity.id
_entity.type
_entity.pdbx_description
1 polymer ?
#
loop_
_entity_poly.entity_id
_entity_poly.type
_entity_poly.pdbx_seq_one_letter_code
_entity_poly.pdbx_strand_id
1 'polypeptide(L)'
;MPNPRLMSLVHQSWRCEIDYDMKNGQNYTTLNQEMILQKISINEFDTENKDKVFCLSYLQASFFATILEDALTQMRILVECNNELRIIKTKLDMKLLVPLKYGVAQPKVTDELESIDPNNLVSNEYKLNKLDSDSLRHDLNKQLRQQRNHIKSVIYDTDAIIERLKNFVEDAALYAETESRYTDGWQRARTEQHLQTIIDNEESPSRTIEYYKRRTDHEQRVHTEVELLINIIINETLQKVEDWMNKYDRDMEHIDLKIQLKKNEYQNEHDRRVGLEDTIETHDKQMKDWNYFKEEREKARLYREKMTKSAITVQAWWRGLLVRRELGPFKVAKKPKGPKPKK
;
A
#
# COMPACT_ATOMS: atom_id res chain seq x y z
N MET A 1 -27.05 -2.09 25.36
CA MET A 1 -26.00 -1.06 25.22
C MET A 1 -24.67 -1.65 25.66
N PRO A 2 -23.65 -1.73 24.78
CA PRO A 2 -22.36 -2.30 25.16
C PRO A 2 -21.63 -1.36 26.12
N ASN A 3 -20.99 -1.94 27.13
CA ASN A 3 -20.27 -1.23 28.17
C ASN A 3 -19.10 -0.41 27.56
N PRO A 4 -19.09 0.94 27.71
CA PRO A 4 -18.07 1.81 27.10
C PRO A 4 -16.63 1.44 27.47
N ARG A 5 -16.42 0.82 28.64
CA ARG A 5 -15.08 0.37 29.06
C ARG A 5 -14.56 -0.80 28.24
N LEU A 6 -15.41 -1.73 27.83
CA LEU A 6 -15.02 -2.89 27.03
C LEU A 6 -14.64 -2.48 25.60
N MET A 7 -15.35 -1.51 25.02
CA MET A 7 -14.98 -0.95 23.70
C MET A 7 -13.63 -0.24 23.73
N SER A 8 -13.28 0.48 24.82
CA SER A 8 -11.97 1.14 24.92
C SER A 8 -10.81 0.15 25.04
N LEU A 9 -11.02 -0.99 25.69
CA LEU A 9 -10.01 -2.04 25.85
C LEU A 9 -9.77 -2.80 24.54
N VAL A 10 -10.82 -3.08 23.78
CA VAL A 10 -10.69 -3.67 22.43
C VAL A 10 -9.96 -2.69 21.50
N HIS A 11 -10.31 -1.40 21.54
CA HIS A 11 -9.65 -0.40 20.70
C HIS A 11 -8.17 -0.17 21.07
N GLN A 12 -7.79 -0.33 22.34
CA GLN A 12 -6.39 -0.28 22.80
C GLN A 12 -5.62 -1.55 22.42
N SER A 13 -6.24 -2.72 22.51
CA SER A 13 -5.63 -3.99 22.09
C SER A 13 -5.31 -3.99 20.59
N TRP A 14 -6.26 -3.55 19.76
CA TRP A 14 -6.06 -3.47 18.31
C TRP A 14 -5.01 -2.43 17.88
N ARG A 15 -4.85 -1.32 18.62
CA ARG A 15 -3.76 -0.36 18.34
C ARG A 15 -2.39 -0.92 18.68
N CYS A 16 -2.26 -1.65 19.80
CA CYS A 16 -0.99 -2.27 20.17
C CYS A 16 -0.55 -3.37 19.18
N GLU A 17 -1.50 -4.08 18.59
CA GLU A 17 -1.21 -5.17 17.64
C GLU A 17 -0.79 -4.63 16.25
N ILE A 18 -1.43 -3.55 15.78
CA ILE A 18 -1.04 -2.86 14.54
C ILE A 18 0.35 -2.19 14.68
N ASP A 19 0.67 -1.60 15.84
CA ASP A 19 1.98 -0.99 16.08
C ASP A 19 3.12 -2.03 16.19
N TYR A 20 2.81 -3.27 16.59
CA TYR A 20 3.77 -4.38 16.66
C TYR A 20 4.13 -4.91 15.26
N ASP A 21 3.14 -5.04 14.38
CA ASP A 21 3.35 -5.51 13.00
C ASP A 21 4.06 -4.48 12.12
N MET A 22 3.80 -3.18 12.31
CA MET A 22 4.50 -2.13 11.56
C MET A 22 5.99 -2.00 11.93
N LYS A 23 6.35 -2.18 13.21
CA LYS A 23 7.75 -2.14 13.67
C LYS A 23 8.54 -3.38 13.25
N ASN A 24 7.90 -4.54 13.16
CA ASN A 24 8.57 -5.76 12.71
C ASN A 24 8.69 -5.82 11.17
N GLY A 25 7.69 -5.35 10.41
CA GLY A 25 7.76 -5.32 8.94
C GLY A 25 8.83 -4.40 8.34
N GLN A 26 9.17 -3.30 9.03
CA GLN A 26 10.24 -2.40 8.57
C GLN A 26 11.65 -2.94 8.85
N ASN A 27 11.84 -3.78 9.87
CA ASN A 27 13.15 -4.36 10.20
C ASN A 27 13.59 -5.45 9.21
N TYR A 28 12.67 -6.24 8.63
CA TYR A 28 13.04 -7.29 7.66
C TYR A 28 13.37 -6.75 6.26
N THR A 29 12.91 -5.54 5.92
CA THR A 29 13.18 -4.90 4.62
C THR A 29 14.47 -4.08 4.63
N THR A 30 14.81 -3.41 5.75
CA THR A 30 16.09 -2.69 5.91
C THR A 30 17.27 -3.64 6.10
N LEU A 31 17.12 -4.73 6.87
CA LEU A 31 18.21 -5.69 7.07
C LEU A 31 18.61 -6.42 5.76
N ASN A 32 17.63 -6.68 4.89
CA ASN A 32 17.89 -7.30 3.58
C ASN A 32 18.47 -6.31 2.56
N GLN A 33 18.14 -5.00 2.65
CA GLN A 33 18.79 -3.98 1.81
C GLN A 33 20.23 -3.70 2.24
N GLU A 34 20.54 -3.69 3.54
CA GLU A 34 21.91 -3.54 4.03
C GLU A 34 22.79 -4.76 3.69
N MET A 35 22.24 -5.98 3.76
CA MET A 35 22.99 -7.20 3.43
C MET A 35 23.27 -7.34 1.93
N ILE A 36 22.42 -6.76 1.06
CA ILE A 36 22.67 -6.69 -0.39
C ILE A 36 23.69 -5.60 -0.73
N LEU A 37 23.65 -4.44 -0.04
CA LEU A 37 24.64 -3.37 -0.24
C LEU A 37 26.04 -3.75 0.30
N GLN A 38 26.12 -4.55 1.36
CA GLN A 38 27.40 -5.06 1.87
C GLN A 38 28.01 -6.14 0.97
N LYS A 39 27.19 -6.91 0.23
CA LYS A 39 27.68 -7.86 -0.79
C LYS A 39 28.17 -7.20 -2.08
N ILE A 40 27.67 -6.01 -2.42
CA ILE A 40 28.16 -5.24 -3.57
C ILE A 40 29.47 -4.51 -3.24
N SER A 41 29.70 -4.16 -1.95
CA SER A 41 30.91 -3.45 -1.50
C SER A 41 32.17 -4.32 -1.33
N ILE A 42 32.10 -5.65 -1.48
CA ILE A 42 33.25 -6.58 -1.29
C ILE A 42 33.93 -6.95 -2.63
N ASN A 43 33.41 -6.49 -3.78
CA ASN A 43 34.05 -6.70 -5.09
C ASN A 43 34.92 -5.53 -5.57
N GLU A 44 35.20 -4.54 -4.71
CA GLU A 44 36.26 -3.54 -4.96
C GLU A 44 37.50 -3.91 -4.14
N PHE A 45 38.23 -4.93 -4.60
CA PHE A 45 39.60 -5.17 -4.17
C PHE A 45 40.53 -5.07 -5.38
N ASP A 46 41.49 -4.15 -5.27
CA ASP A 46 42.70 -3.94 -6.06
C ASP A 46 42.60 -3.25 -7.44
N THR A 47 42.40 -1.92 -7.40
CA THR A 47 42.76 -1.00 -8.49
C THR A 47 43.91 -0.04 -8.15
N GLU A 48 44.76 -0.37 -7.18
CA GLU A 48 45.92 0.47 -6.77
C GLU A 48 47.31 -0.10 -7.12
N ASN A 49 47.40 -1.02 -8.10
CA ASN A 49 48.70 -1.53 -8.56
C ASN A 49 48.85 -1.51 -10.10
N LYS A 50 48.39 -0.44 -10.75
CA LYS A 50 48.47 -0.28 -12.22
C LYS A 50 49.82 0.22 -12.75
N ASP A 51 50.72 0.68 -11.89
CA ASP A 51 51.97 1.32 -12.34
C ASP A 51 53.24 0.45 -12.22
N LYS A 52 53.13 -0.83 -11.81
CA LYS A 52 54.30 -1.73 -11.69
C LYS A 52 54.26 -2.98 -12.58
N VAL A 53 53.23 -3.19 -13.39
CA VAL A 53 53.06 -4.42 -14.20
C VAL A 53 53.56 -4.28 -15.65
N PHE A 54 53.91 -3.07 -16.12
CA PHE A 54 54.28 -2.85 -17.52
C PHE A 54 55.75 -3.09 -17.89
N CYS A 55 56.65 -3.42 -16.95
CA CYS A 55 58.05 -3.70 -17.30
C CYS A 55 58.32 -5.15 -17.71
N LEU A 56 57.53 -6.13 -17.25
CA LEU A 56 57.73 -7.53 -17.63
C LEU A 56 57.18 -7.84 -19.04
N SER A 57 56.08 -7.19 -19.42
CA SER A 57 55.43 -7.41 -20.71
C SER A 57 56.25 -6.90 -21.89
N TYR A 58 57.01 -5.81 -21.73
CA TYR A 58 57.88 -5.32 -22.80
C TYR A 58 59.07 -6.26 -23.07
N LEU A 59 59.72 -6.76 -22.02
CA LEU A 59 60.81 -7.72 -22.15
C LEU A 59 60.32 -9.05 -22.71
N GLN A 60 59.17 -9.54 -22.24
CA GLN A 60 58.55 -10.76 -22.73
C GLN A 60 58.09 -10.60 -24.19
N ALA A 61 57.55 -9.44 -24.56
CA ALA A 61 57.21 -9.12 -25.94
C ALA A 61 58.45 -8.97 -26.84
N SER A 62 59.56 -8.40 -26.35
CA SER A 62 60.79 -8.29 -27.13
C SER A 62 61.43 -9.66 -27.36
N PHE A 63 61.45 -10.55 -26.34
CA PHE A 63 61.91 -11.92 -26.52
C PHE A 63 61.01 -12.69 -27.49
N PHE A 64 59.69 -12.57 -27.35
CA PHE A 64 58.73 -13.19 -28.26
C PHE A 64 58.93 -12.70 -29.70
N ALA A 65 59.13 -11.39 -29.91
CA ALA A 65 59.40 -10.81 -31.21
C ALA A 65 60.71 -11.36 -31.83
N THR A 66 61.79 -11.45 -31.04
CA THR A 66 63.06 -12.02 -31.55
C THR A 66 62.97 -13.51 -31.88
N ILE A 67 62.25 -14.29 -31.07
CA ILE A 67 62.02 -15.73 -31.34
C ILE A 67 61.15 -15.91 -32.58
N LEU A 68 60.12 -15.06 -32.75
CA LEU A 68 59.22 -15.09 -33.89
C LEU A 68 59.92 -14.65 -35.19
N GLU A 69 60.79 -13.65 -35.12
CA GLU A 69 61.64 -13.23 -36.25
C GLU A 69 62.64 -14.34 -36.65
N ASP A 70 63.27 -15.00 -35.66
CA ASP A 70 64.16 -16.14 -35.92
C ASP A 70 63.40 -17.33 -36.53
N ALA A 71 62.22 -17.66 -36.00
CA ALA A 71 61.36 -18.73 -36.53
C ALA A 71 60.88 -18.43 -37.97
N LEU A 72 60.48 -17.20 -38.26
CA LEU A 72 60.12 -16.76 -39.62
C LEU A 72 61.32 -16.84 -40.58
N THR A 73 62.51 -16.49 -40.11
CA THR A 73 63.74 -16.59 -40.92
C THR A 73 64.09 -18.05 -41.19
N GLN A 74 64.00 -18.93 -40.20
CA GLN A 74 64.19 -20.37 -40.37
C GLN A 74 63.17 -20.98 -41.33
N MET A 75 61.88 -20.60 -41.21
CA MET A 75 60.83 -21.03 -42.14
C MET A 75 61.08 -20.52 -43.56
N ARG A 76 61.52 -19.27 -43.73
CA ARG A 76 61.87 -18.71 -45.05
C ARG A 76 63.03 -19.46 -45.69
N ILE A 77 64.07 -19.78 -44.92
CA ILE A 77 65.21 -20.59 -45.38
C ILE A 77 64.74 -21.99 -45.78
N LEU A 78 63.85 -22.62 -45.01
CA LEU A 78 63.26 -23.94 -45.34
C LEU A 78 62.45 -23.91 -46.63
N VAL A 79 61.64 -22.86 -46.85
CA VAL A 79 60.83 -22.69 -48.07
C VAL A 79 61.72 -22.42 -49.29
N GLU A 80 62.75 -21.58 -49.16
CA GLU A 80 63.68 -21.28 -50.26
C GLU A 80 64.68 -22.43 -50.54
N CYS A 81 64.96 -23.26 -49.54
CA CYS A 81 65.81 -24.44 -49.63
C CYS A 81 64.97 -25.74 -49.72
N ASN A 82 64.04 -25.82 -50.67
CA ASN A 82 63.20 -27.01 -50.89
C ASN A 82 63.96 -28.22 -51.50
N ASN A 83 65.28 -28.32 -51.29
CA ASN A 83 66.12 -29.42 -51.75
C ASN A 83 67.16 -29.72 -50.66
N GLU A 84 67.32 -30.99 -50.28
CA GLU A 84 68.18 -31.42 -49.17
C GLU A 84 69.62 -30.93 -49.34
N LEU A 85 70.13 -30.92 -50.58
CA LEU A 85 71.45 -30.35 -50.94
C LEU A 85 71.56 -28.84 -50.64
N ARG A 86 70.47 -28.07 -50.80
CA ARG A 86 70.44 -26.64 -50.50
C ARG A 86 70.38 -26.39 -48.99
N ILE A 87 69.64 -27.21 -48.23
CA ILE A 87 69.59 -27.13 -46.76
C ILE A 87 70.96 -27.45 -46.15
N ILE A 88 71.65 -28.47 -46.66
CA ILE A 88 73.00 -28.83 -46.20
C ILE A 88 73.99 -27.70 -46.53
N LYS A 89 73.92 -27.15 -47.74
CA LYS A 89 74.74 -26.00 -48.14
C LYS A 89 74.47 -24.77 -47.26
N THR A 90 73.22 -24.40 -47.02
CA THR A 90 72.90 -23.25 -46.15
C THR A 90 73.30 -23.51 -44.70
N LYS A 91 73.17 -24.73 -44.17
CA LYS A 91 73.71 -25.07 -42.84
C LYS A 91 75.24 -24.95 -42.76
N LEU A 92 75.96 -25.34 -43.82
CA LEU A 92 77.41 -25.16 -43.92
C LEU A 92 77.80 -23.69 -44.04
N ASP A 93 77.14 -22.94 -44.93
CA ASP A 93 77.36 -21.51 -45.11
C ASP A 93 77.03 -20.75 -43.82
N MET A 94 75.98 -21.11 -43.09
CA MET A 94 75.59 -20.47 -41.82
C MET A 94 76.62 -20.73 -40.70
N LYS A 95 77.22 -21.93 -40.66
CA LYS A 95 78.36 -22.21 -39.77
C LYS A 95 79.59 -21.36 -40.08
N LEU A 96 79.73 -20.86 -41.30
CA LEU A 96 80.87 -20.05 -41.75
C LEU A 96 80.58 -18.55 -41.63
N LEU A 97 79.36 -18.13 -41.96
CA LEU A 97 78.92 -16.73 -41.97
C LEU A 97 78.60 -16.18 -40.57
N VAL A 98 78.12 -17.01 -39.64
CA VAL A 98 77.83 -16.59 -38.26
C VAL A 98 79.12 -16.14 -37.53
N PRO A 99 80.23 -16.90 -37.55
CA PRO A 99 81.51 -16.45 -36.99
C PRO A 99 82.04 -15.16 -37.63
N LEU A 100 81.89 -15.02 -38.96
CA LEU A 100 82.29 -13.82 -39.73
C LEU A 100 81.53 -12.57 -39.29
N LYS A 101 80.21 -12.69 -39.06
CA LYS A 101 79.36 -11.58 -38.61
C LYS A 101 79.74 -11.08 -37.22
N TYR A 102 80.15 -11.98 -36.33
CA TYR A 102 80.48 -11.65 -34.94
C TYR A 102 81.99 -11.49 -34.67
N GLY A 103 82.81 -11.41 -35.72
CA GLY A 103 84.26 -11.19 -35.60
C GLY A 103 85.01 -12.33 -34.90
N VAL A 104 84.42 -13.53 -34.83
CA VAL A 104 85.05 -14.70 -34.23
C VAL A 104 86.10 -15.23 -35.21
N ALA A 105 87.36 -15.29 -34.76
CA ALA A 105 88.46 -15.81 -35.56
C ALA A 105 88.11 -17.23 -36.04
N GLN A 106 88.02 -17.42 -37.36
CA GLN A 106 87.76 -18.74 -37.90
C GLN A 106 88.96 -19.65 -37.61
N PRO A 107 88.73 -20.92 -37.23
CA PRO A 107 89.83 -21.87 -37.15
C PRO A 107 90.51 -21.93 -38.52
N LYS A 108 91.85 -21.78 -38.55
CA LYS A 108 92.63 -22.04 -39.78
C LYS A 108 92.24 -23.44 -40.23
N VAL A 109 91.62 -23.54 -41.41
CA VAL A 109 91.39 -24.81 -42.10
C VAL A 109 92.77 -25.31 -42.50
N THR A 110 93.44 -26.00 -41.58
CA THR A 110 94.59 -26.83 -41.89
C THR A 110 94.04 -28.05 -42.59
N ASP A 111 94.26 -28.15 -43.89
CA ASP A 111 94.04 -29.40 -44.62
C ASP A 111 94.91 -30.46 -43.92
N GLU A 112 94.33 -31.58 -43.49
CA GLU A 112 95.07 -32.63 -42.75
C GLU A 112 96.24 -33.23 -43.58
N LEU A 113 96.38 -32.79 -44.83
CA LEU A 113 97.40 -33.15 -45.81
C LEU A 113 98.47 -32.07 -46.06
N GLU A 114 98.33 -30.85 -45.52
CA GLU A 114 99.28 -29.73 -45.76
C GLU A 114 100.66 -29.94 -45.11
N SER A 115 100.78 -30.97 -44.25
CA SER A 115 102.03 -31.34 -43.54
C SER A 115 102.67 -32.64 -44.06
N ILE A 116 102.14 -33.24 -45.15
CA ILE A 116 102.60 -34.54 -45.64
C ILE A 116 103.47 -34.35 -46.88
N ASP A 117 104.78 -34.37 -46.70
CA ASP A 117 105.75 -34.43 -47.79
C ASP A 117 105.66 -35.78 -48.54
N PRO A 118 105.25 -35.82 -49.83
CA PRO A 118 105.04 -37.07 -50.56
C PRO A 118 106.34 -37.87 -50.83
N ASN A 119 107.52 -37.29 -50.52
CA ASN A 119 108.82 -37.95 -50.67
C ASN A 119 109.42 -38.46 -49.34
N ASN A 120 108.73 -38.30 -48.19
CA ASN A 120 109.24 -38.71 -46.87
C ASN A 120 108.31 -39.72 -46.13
N LEU A 121 107.65 -40.60 -46.89
CA LEU A 121 106.78 -41.67 -46.37
C LEU A 121 107.53 -42.86 -45.73
N VAL A 122 108.87 -42.83 -45.70
CA VAL A 122 109.71 -43.93 -45.19
C VAL A 122 110.33 -43.60 -43.82
N SER A 123 110.03 -42.43 -43.23
CA SER A 123 110.44 -42.12 -41.85
C SER A 123 109.66 -42.96 -40.84
N ASN A 124 110.38 -43.63 -39.92
CA ASN A 124 109.77 -44.37 -38.79
C ASN A 124 108.89 -43.50 -37.90
N GLU A 125 109.11 -42.18 -37.91
CA GLU A 125 108.33 -41.18 -37.16
C GLU A 125 106.89 -41.08 -37.68
N TYR A 126 106.67 -41.15 -38.99
CA TYR A 126 105.33 -41.18 -39.58
C TYR A 126 104.57 -42.47 -39.23
N LYS A 127 105.28 -43.62 -39.20
CA LYS A 127 104.68 -44.90 -38.78
C LYS A 127 104.27 -44.90 -37.31
N LEU A 128 105.08 -44.29 -36.43
CA LEU A 128 104.72 -44.10 -35.02
C LEU A 128 103.49 -43.18 -34.89
N ASN A 129 103.51 -42.00 -35.52
CA ASN A 129 102.40 -41.04 -35.44
C ASN A 129 101.09 -41.61 -36.01
N LYS A 130 101.15 -42.45 -37.04
CA LYS A 130 99.98 -43.14 -37.59
C LYS A 130 99.44 -44.22 -36.64
N LEU A 131 100.32 -45.01 -36.01
CA LEU A 131 99.90 -46.00 -35.01
C LEU A 131 99.27 -45.33 -33.78
N ASP A 132 99.83 -44.21 -33.32
CA ASP A 132 99.27 -43.42 -32.22
C ASP A 132 97.92 -42.82 -32.61
N SER A 133 97.78 -42.34 -33.85
CA SER A 133 96.50 -41.83 -34.39
C SER A 133 95.44 -42.92 -34.54
N ASP A 134 95.83 -44.12 -34.98
CA ASP A 134 94.94 -45.28 -35.11
C ASP A 134 94.54 -45.83 -33.73
N SER A 135 95.45 -45.84 -32.75
CA SER A 135 95.18 -46.18 -31.36
C SER A 135 94.23 -45.17 -30.72
N LEU A 136 94.48 -43.87 -30.91
CA LEU A 136 93.59 -42.80 -30.45
C LEU A 136 92.21 -42.90 -31.10
N ARG A 137 92.14 -43.19 -32.40
CA ARG A 137 90.88 -43.39 -33.12
C ARG A 137 90.13 -44.61 -32.62
N HIS A 138 90.82 -45.69 -32.27
CA HIS A 138 90.21 -46.86 -31.66
C HIS A 138 89.60 -46.54 -30.30
N ASP A 139 90.35 -45.86 -29.43
CA ASP A 139 89.87 -45.46 -28.10
C ASP A 139 88.71 -44.46 -28.17
N LEU A 140 88.77 -43.48 -29.07
CA LEU A 140 87.66 -42.57 -29.35
C LEU A 140 86.42 -43.32 -29.83
N ASN A 141 86.57 -44.29 -30.74
CA ASN A 141 85.44 -45.12 -31.19
C ASN A 141 84.87 -45.99 -30.06
N LYS A 142 85.71 -46.48 -29.15
CA LYS A 142 85.29 -47.23 -27.97
C LYS A 142 84.50 -46.33 -27.01
N GLN A 143 84.99 -45.13 -26.73
CA GLN A 143 84.30 -44.12 -25.92
C GLN A 143 82.96 -43.73 -26.55
N LEU A 144 82.91 -43.51 -27.88
CA LEU A 144 81.67 -43.21 -28.60
C LEU A 144 80.64 -44.35 -28.49
N ARG A 145 81.07 -45.62 -28.57
CA ARG A 145 80.17 -46.78 -28.37
C ARG A 145 79.66 -46.84 -26.94
N GLN A 146 80.52 -46.60 -25.94
CA GLN A 146 80.13 -46.55 -24.53
C GLN A 146 79.13 -45.43 -24.26
N GLN A 147 79.39 -44.23 -24.77
CA GLN A 147 78.46 -43.10 -24.67
C GLN A 147 77.13 -43.41 -25.34
N ARG A 148 77.13 -44.00 -26.54
CA ARG A 148 75.90 -44.40 -27.23
C ARG A 148 75.09 -45.42 -26.42
N ASN A 149 75.74 -46.42 -25.84
CA ASN A 149 75.08 -47.42 -25.00
C ASN A 149 74.53 -46.81 -23.71
N HIS A 150 75.31 -45.92 -23.07
CA HIS A 150 74.87 -45.20 -21.88
C HIS A 150 73.66 -44.31 -22.18
N ILE A 151 73.71 -43.50 -23.23
CA ILE A 151 72.59 -42.68 -23.69
C ILE A 151 71.36 -43.55 -23.95
N LYS A 152 71.53 -44.71 -24.61
CA LYS A 152 70.42 -45.63 -24.85
C LYS A 152 69.80 -46.16 -23.56
N SER A 153 70.61 -46.52 -22.56
CA SER A 153 70.14 -46.95 -21.24
C SER A 153 69.36 -45.84 -20.54
N VAL A 154 69.92 -44.63 -20.50
CA VAL A 154 69.28 -43.46 -19.89
C VAL A 154 67.94 -43.16 -20.57
N ILE A 155 67.87 -43.24 -21.91
CA ILE A 155 66.62 -43.06 -22.65
C ILE A 155 65.57 -44.07 -22.17
N TYR A 156 65.91 -45.35 -22.11
CA TYR A 156 64.96 -46.38 -21.64
C TYR A 156 64.51 -46.14 -20.20
N ASP A 157 65.44 -45.79 -19.30
CA ASP A 157 65.12 -45.50 -17.91
C ASP A 157 64.20 -44.27 -17.81
N THR A 158 64.47 -43.22 -18.60
CA THR A 158 63.62 -42.02 -18.64
C THR A 158 62.25 -42.30 -19.25
N ASP A 159 62.16 -43.11 -20.31
CA ASP A 159 60.89 -43.49 -20.93
C ASP A 159 60.02 -44.30 -19.96
N ALA A 160 60.62 -45.23 -19.21
CA ALA A 160 59.92 -45.99 -18.18
C ALA A 160 59.43 -45.10 -17.03
N ILE A 161 60.19 -44.07 -16.64
CA ILE A 161 59.75 -43.08 -15.65
C ILE A 161 58.60 -42.24 -16.21
N ILE A 162 58.69 -41.79 -17.46
CA ILE A 162 57.63 -41.01 -18.13
C ILE A 162 56.33 -41.82 -18.16
N GLU A 163 56.37 -43.10 -18.52
CA GLU A 163 55.19 -43.97 -18.55
C GLU A 163 54.56 -44.11 -17.15
N ARG A 164 55.36 -44.34 -16.10
CA ARG A 164 54.84 -44.39 -14.72
C ARG A 164 54.20 -43.08 -14.30
N LEU A 165 54.82 -41.95 -14.63
CA LEU A 165 54.27 -40.63 -14.30
C LEU A 165 52.97 -40.36 -15.05
N LYS A 166 52.87 -40.78 -16.32
CA LYS A 166 51.61 -40.69 -17.08
C LYS A 166 50.50 -41.50 -16.43
N ASN A 167 50.75 -42.76 -16.08
CA ASN A 167 49.77 -43.60 -15.39
C ASN A 167 49.34 -42.97 -14.06
N PHE A 168 50.27 -42.40 -13.30
CA PHE A 168 49.95 -41.71 -12.05
C PHE A 168 49.06 -40.47 -12.27
N VAL A 169 49.31 -39.70 -13.33
CA VAL A 169 48.46 -38.54 -13.69
C VAL A 169 47.07 -38.99 -14.13
N GLU A 170 46.97 -40.06 -14.92
CA GLU A 170 45.69 -40.64 -15.35
C GLU A 170 44.89 -41.19 -14.16
N ASP A 171 45.54 -41.94 -13.27
CA ASP A 171 44.93 -42.45 -12.05
C ASP A 171 44.44 -41.32 -11.14
N ALA A 172 45.25 -40.26 -10.97
CA ALA A 172 44.86 -39.09 -10.19
C ALA A 172 43.65 -38.36 -10.80
N ALA A 173 43.59 -38.27 -12.13
CA ALA A 173 42.46 -37.66 -12.84
C ALA A 173 41.18 -38.48 -12.68
N LEU A 174 41.27 -39.81 -12.83
CA LEU A 174 40.14 -40.71 -12.61
C LEU A 174 39.65 -40.68 -11.16
N TYR A 175 40.58 -40.67 -10.21
CA TYR A 175 40.25 -40.54 -8.79
C TYR A 175 39.50 -39.25 -8.51
N ALA A 176 40.00 -38.10 -8.99
CA ALA A 176 39.33 -36.81 -8.84
C ALA A 176 37.93 -36.78 -9.48
N GLU A 177 37.76 -37.38 -10.66
CA GLU A 177 36.44 -37.47 -11.30
C GLU A 177 35.45 -38.33 -10.49
N THR A 178 35.90 -39.48 -9.99
CA THR A 178 35.04 -40.35 -9.17
C THR A 178 34.65 -39.71 -7.84
N GLU A 179 35.59 -39.03 -7.17
CA GLU A 179 35.30 -38.24 -5.98
C GLU A 179 34.30 -37.12 -6.28
N SER A 180 34.49 -36.36 -7.36
CA SER A 180 33.57 -35.29 -7.76
C SER A 180 32.15 -35.81 -7.99
N ARG A 181 31.99 -36.93 -8.70
CA ARG A 181 30.68 -37.54 -8.94
C ARG A 181 30.02 -38.02 -7.65
N TYR A 182 30.81 -38.59 -6.73
CA TYR A 182 30.32 -39.02 -5.43
C TYR A 182 29.85 -37.83 -4.59
N THR A 183 30.65 -36.76 -4.52
CA THR A 183 30.30 -35.55 -3.76
C THR A 183 29.04 -34.89 -4.33
N ASP A 184 28.89 -34.84 -5.65
CA ASP A 184 27.71 -34.29 -6.32
C ASP A 184 26.45 -35.12 -6.04
N GLY A 185 26.56 -36.45 -6.13
CA GLY A 185 25.47 -37.37 -5.83
C GLY A 185 25.04 -37.27 -4.36
N TRP A 186 26.00 -37.22 -3.44
CA TRP A 186 25.75 -37.05 -2.02
C TRP A 186 25.07 -35.71 -1.72
N GLN A 187 25.57 -34.62 -2.30
CA GLN A 187 25.00 -33.29 -2.11
C GLN A 187 23.56 -33.22 -2.65
N ARG A 188 23.30 -33.79 -3.83
CA ARG A 188 21.96 -33.85 -4.42
C ARG A 188 20.98 -34.63 -3.52
N ALA A 189 21.35 -35.83 -3.09
CA ALA A 189 20.51 -36.64 -2.21
C ALA A 189 20.21 -35.92 -0.89
N ARG A 190 21.21 -35.25 -0.32
CA ARG A 190 21.04 -34.44 0.89
C ARG A 190 20.07 -33.27 0.66
N THR A 191 20.18 -32.56 -0.47
CA THR A 191 19.26 -31.46 -0.79
C THR A 191 17.82 -31.94 -1.01
N GLU A 192 17.65 -33.08 -1.68
CA GLU A 192 16.33 -33.68 -1.91
C GLU A 192 15.68 -34.12 -0.59
N GLN A 193 16.46 -34.76 0.29
CA GLN A 193 16.00 -35.12 1.63
C GLN A 193 15.59 -33.91 2.46
N HIS A 194 16.39 -32.83 2.45
CA HIS A 194 16.04 -31.59 3.15
C HIS A 194 14.78 -30.96 2.59
N LEU A 195 14.64 -30.91 1.26
CA LEU A 195 13.44 -30.38 0.62
C LEU A 195 12.19 -31.17 1.03
N GLN A 196 12.25 -32.49 1.02
CA GLN A 196 11.13 -33.33 1.45
C GLN A 196 10.79 -33.10 2.93
N THR A 197 11.81 -33.02 3.79
CA THR A 197 11.63 -32.74 5.22
C THR A 197 10.96 -31.40 5.46
N ILE A 198 11.34 -30.37 4.68
CA ILE A 198 10.70 -29.04 4.73
C ILE A 198 9.23 -29.16 4.32
N ILE A 199 8.95 -29.81 3.19
CA ILE A 199 7.58 -30.00 2.69
C ILE A 199 6.72 -30.73 3.73
N ASP A 200 7.19 -31.84 4.29
CA ASP A 200 6.45 -32.63 5.27
C ASP A 200 6.15 -31.81 6.54
N ASN A 201 7.12 -30.99 6.98
CA ASN A 201 6.96 -30.11 8.14
C ASN A 201 6.04 -28.92 7.87
N GLU A 202 6.06 -28.36 6.66
CA GLU A 202 5.26 -27.19 6.26
C GLU A 202 3.84 -27.54 5.83
N GLU A 203 3.60 -28.76 5.33
CA GLU A 203 2.31 -29.18 4.81
C GLU A 203 1.21 -29.15 5.88
N SER A 204 1.52 -29.67 7.09
CA SER A 204 0.53 -29.70 8.18
C SER A 204 0.12 -28.29 8.64
N PRO A 205 1.04 -27.38 9.00
CA PRO A 205 0.71 -25.99 9.30
C PRO A 205 0.01 -25.28 8.14
N SER A 206 0.43 -25.49 6.90
CA SER A 206 -0.17 -24.86 5.72
C SER A 206 -1.64 -25.26 5.55
N ARG A 207 -1.96 -26.55 5.72
CA ARG A 207 -3.36 -27.04 5.69
C ARG A 207 -4.19 -26.43 6.82
N THR A 208 -3.62 -26.30 8.02
CA THR A 208 -4.30 -25.68 9.16
C THR A 208 -4.57 -24.20 8.91
N ILE A 209 -3.59 -23.45 8.39
CA ILE A 209 -3.74 -22.04 8.02
C ILE A 209 -4.84 -21.89 6.97
N GLU A 210 -4.84 -22.74 5.93
CA GLU A 210 -5.86 -22.69 4.89
C GLU A 210 -7.26 -23.00 5.43
N TYR A 211 -7.38 -23.98 6.34
CA TYR A 211 -8.64 -24.29 7.02
C TYR A 211 -9.19 -23.07 7.78
N TYR A 212 -8.37 -22.43 8.61
CA TYR A 212 -8.80 -21.27 9.38
C TYR A 212 -9.10 -20.07 8.48
N LYS A 213 -8.34 -19.87 7.40
CA LYS A 213 -8.63 -18.82 6.42
C LYS A 213 -10.01 -18.98 5.80
N ARG A 214 -10.34 -20.19 5.31
CA ARG A 214 -11.68 -20.48 4.74
C ARG A 214 -12.78 -20.31 5.78
N ARG A 215 -12.53 -20.70 7.03
CA ARG A 215 -13.48 -20.54 8.14
C ARG A 215 -13.72 -19.07 8.45
N THR A 216 -12.68 -18.25 8.57
CA THR A 216 -12.79 -16.81 8.80
C THR A 216 -13.51 -16.11 7.65
N ASP A 217 -13.23 -16.47 6.40
CA ASP A 217 -13.94 -15.92 5.23
C ASP A 217 -15.44 -16.24 5.29
N HIS A 218 -15.80 -17.46 5.73
CA HIS A 218 -17.19 -17.84 5.92
C HIS A 218 -17.85 -17.09 7.07
N GLU A 219 -17.19 -17.00 8.23
CA GLU A 219 -17.68 -16.25 9.39
C GLU A 219 -17.90 -14.77 9.04
N GLN A 220 -17.00 -14.17 8.26
CA GLN A 220 -17.14 -12.79 7.80
C GLN A 220 -18.36 -12.60 6.89
N ARG A 221 -18.62 -13.52 5.97
CA ARG A 221 -19.82 -13.47 5.11
C ARG A 221 -21.10 -13.57 5.94
N VAL A 222 -21.17 -14.56 6.82
CA VAL A 222 -22.32 -14.74 7.73
C VAL A 222 -22.52 -13.50 8.59
N HIS A 223 -21.44 -12.93 9.12
CA HIS A 223 -21.51 -11.71 9.90
C HIS A 223 -22.12 -10.55 9.10
N THR A 224 -21.65 -10.31 7.87
CA THR A 224 -22.22 -9.25 7.01
C THR A 224 -23.69 -9.46 6.67
N GLU A 225 -24.13 -10.72 6.48
CA GLU A 225 -25.54 -11.05 6.25
C GLU A 225 -26.39 -10.80 7.50
N VAL A 226 -25.89 -11.18 8.68
CA VAL A 226 -26.56 -10.93 9.96
C VAL A 226 -26.67 -9.43 10.24
N GLU A 227 -25.62 -8.65 9.99
CA GLU A 227 -25.67 -7.20 10.13
C GLU A 227 -26.69 -6.56 9.18
N LEU A 228 -26.76 -7.03 7.92
CA LEU A 228 -27.74 -6.58 6.95
C LEU A 228 -29.17 -6.88 7.42
N LEU A 229 -29.43 -8.09 7.93
CA LEU A 229 -30.75 -8.46 8.47
C LEU A 229 -31.12 -7.61 9.69
N ILE A 230 -30.18 -7.38 10.61
CA ILE A 230 -30.39 -6.51 11.77
C ILE A 230 -30.73 -5.09 11.31
N ASN A 231 -30.02 -4.55 10.32
CA ASN A 231 -30.28 -3.22 9.79
C ASN A 231 -31.67 -3.12 9.13
N ILE A 232 -32.11 -4.15 8.40
CA ILE A 232 -33.46 -4.21 7.84
C ILE A 232 -34.49 -4.16 8.98
N ILE A 233 -34.33 -4.99 10.01
CA ILE A 233 -35.26 -5.03 11.16
C ILE A 233 -35.28 -3.68 11.89
N ILE A 234 -34.12 -3.06 12.12
CA ILE A 234 -34.04 -1.72 12.73
C ILE A 234 -34.84 -0.72 11.90
N ASN A 235 -34.62 -0.67 10.59
CA ASN A 235 -35.32 0.26 9.71
C ASN A 235 -36.83 0.01 9.68
N GLU A 236 -37.28 -1.26 9.65
CA GLU A 236 -38.69 -1.60 9.74
C GLU A 236 -39.30 -1.14 11.07
N THR A 237 -38.58 -1.28 12.19
CA THR A 237 -39.05 -0.81 13.49
C THR A 237 -39.11 0.71 13.56
N LEU A 238 -38.14 1.42 12.98
CA LEU A 238 -38.14 2.87 12.89
C LEU A 238 -39.31 3.39 12.06
N GLN A 239 -39.59 2.74 10.91
CA GLN A 239 -40.74 3.09 10.08
C GLN A 239 -42.06 2.92 10.85
N LYS A 240 -42.22 1.82 11.59
CA LYS A 240 -43.41 1.62 12.43
C LYS A 240 -43.55 2.70 13.49
N VAL A 241 -42.45 3.12 14.12
CA VAL A 241 -42.46 4.20 15.11
C VAL A 241 -42.90 5.51 14.45
N GLU A 242 -42.34 5.84 13.27
CA GLU A 242 -42.72 7.03 12.51
C GLU A 242 -44.20 7.01 12.10
N ASP A 243 -44.72 5.87 11.65
CA ASP A 243 -46.14 5.70 11.33
C ASP A 243 -47.05 5.96 12.55
N TRP A 244 -46.64 5.47 13.74
CA TRP A 244 -47.34 5.72 14.99
C TRP A 244 -47.26 7.17 15.45
N MET A 245 -46.11 7.84 15.28
CA MET A 245 -45.95 9.27 15.54
C MET A 245 -46.89 10.09 14.64
N ASN A 246 -46.86 9.83 13.33
CA ASN A 246 -47.73 10.47 12.36
C ASN A 246 -49.22 10.22 12.63
N LYS A 247 -49.59 9.05 13.17
CA LYS A 247 -50.96 8.77 13.60
C LYS A 247 -51.31 9.58 14.85
N TYR A 248 -50.43 9.60 15.84
CA TYR A 248 -50.65 10.33 17.09
C TYR A 248 -50.83 11.84 16.83
N ASP A 249 -49.96 12.44 16.01
CA ASP A 249 -50.03 13.86 15.67
C ASP A 249 -51.37 14.19 14.98
N ARG A 250 -51.79 13.38 14.01
CA ARG A 250 -53.10 13.54 13.35
C ARG A 250 -54.28 13.41 14.32
N ASP A 251 -54.22 12.43 15.22
CA ASP A 251 -55.28 12.23 16.22
C ASP A 251 -55.32 13.40 17.21
N MET A 252 -54.15 13.94 17.60
CA MET A 252 -54.03 15.08 18.49
C MET A 252 -54.57 16.36 17.83
N GLU A 253 -54.18 16.65 16.60
CA GLU A 253 -54.72 17.77 15.81
C GLU A 253 -56.24 17.69 15.67
N HIS A 254 -56.77 16.49 15.42
CA HIS A 254 -58.21 16.27 15.32
C HIS A 254 -58.93 16.52 16.66
N ILE A 255 -58.35 16.07 17.79
CA ILE A 255 -58.89 16.33 19.13
C ILE A 255 -58.84 17.82 19.46
N ASP A 256 -57.72 18.49 19.19
CA ASP A 256 -57.55 19.92 19.44
C ASP A 256 -58.54 20.76 18.62
N LEU A 257 -58.74 20.41 17.35
CA LEU A 257 -59.76 21.05 16.50
C LEU A 257 -61.16 20.87 17.09
N LYS A 258 -61.50 19.67 17.58
CA LYS A 258 -62.78 19.40 18.23
C LYS A 258 -62.96 20.23 19.51
N ILE A 259 -61.91 20.37 20.32
CA ILE A 259 -61.92 21.20 21.52
C ILE A 259 -62.15 22.67 21.14
N GLN A 260 -61.45 23.18 20.13
CA GLN A 260 -61.62 24.56 19.66
C GLN A 260 -63.04 24.83 19.16
N LEU A 261 -63.62 23.91 18.37
CA LEU A 261 -65.01 24.02 17.92
C LEU A 261 -65.98 24.07 19.10
N LYS A 262 -65.84 23.17 20.09
CA LYS A 262 -66.69 23.17 21.28
C LYS A 262 -66.52 24.42 22.14
N LYS A 263 -65.30 24.96 22.24
CA LYS A 263 -65.04 26.22 22.93
C LYS A 263 -65.73 27.40 22.22
N ASN A 264 -65.70 27.44 20.88
CA ASN A 264 -66.39 28.46 20.09
C ASN A 264 -67.91 28.33 20.22
N GLU A 265 -68.47 27.12 20.10
CA GLU A 265 -69.91 26.87 20.36
C GLU A 265 -70.34 27.36 21.74
N TYR A 266 -69.55 27.05 22.78
CA TYR A 266 -69.82 27.51 24.14
C TYR A 266 -69.78 29.04 24.25
N GLN A 267 -68.79 29.67 23.63
CA GLN A 267 -68.67 31.14 23.63
C GLN A 267 -69.88 31.78 22.96
N ASN A 268 -70.32 31.29 21.80
CA ASN A 268 -71.49 31.82 21.10
C ASN A 268 -72.77 31.68 21.93
N GLU A 269 -72.97 30.53 22.60
CA GLU A 269 -74.11 30.34 23.49
C GLU A 269 -74.03 31.22 24.74
N HIS A 270 -72.83 31.46 25.27
CA HIS A 270 -72.62 32.38 26.38
C HIS A 270 -72.94 33.81 25.97
N ASP A 271 -72.41 34.29 24.85
CA ASP A 271 -72.68 35.64 24.33
C ASP A 271 -74.18 35.83 24.03
N ARG A 272 -74.86 34.80 23.51
CA ARG A 272 -76.31 34.80 23.32
C ARG A 272 -77.07 34.94 24.64
N ARG A 273 -76.65 34.22 25.69
CA ARG A 273 -77.27 34.33 27.02
C ARG A 273 -77.07 35.71 27.62
N VAL A 274 -75.85 36.25 27.58
CA VAL A 274 -75.55 37.60 28.06
C VAL A 274 -76.39 38.64 27.33
N GLY A 275 -76.48 38.55 25.99
CA GLY A 275 -77.33 39.46 25.22
C GLY A 275 -78.81 39.36 25.59
N LEU A 276 -79.34 38.16 25.88
CA LEU A 276 -80.70 38.01 26.37
C LEU A 276 -80.87 38.61 27.77
N GLU A 277 -79.92 38.40 28.68
CA GLU A 277 -79.92 38.99 30.03
C GLU A 277 -79.96 40.53 29.96
N ASP A 278 -79.13 41.14 29.11
CA ASP A 278 -79.13 42.60 28.88
C ASP A 278 -80.48 43.11 28.36
N THR A 279 -81.11 42.38 27.43
CA THR A 279 -82.44 42.76 26.91
C THR A 279 -83.54 42.62 27.97
N ILE A 280 -83.47 41.60 28.83
CA ILE A 280 -84.40 41.40 29.95
C ILE A 280 -84.22 42.52 30.97
N GLU A 281 -82.98 42.86 31.35
CA GLU A 281 -82.69 43.96 32.27
C GLU A 281 -83.21 45.30 31.71
N THR A 282 -82.98 45.55 30.42
CA THR A 282 -83.48 46.73 29.73
C THR A 282 -85.01 46.80 29.77
N HIS A 283 -85.70 45.69 29.47
CA HIS A 283 -87.16 45.62 29.52
C HIS A 283 -87.70 45.75 30.94
N ASP A 284 -87.05 45.16 31.95
CA ASP A 284 -87.46 45.28 33.36
C ASP A 284 -87.35 46.72 33.86
N LYS A 285 -86.28 47.42 33.47
CA LYS A 285 -86.14 48.86 33.73
C LYS A 285 -87.26 49.66 33.07
N GLN A 286 -87.55 49.41 31.79
CA GLN A 286 -88.66 50.06 31.07
C GLN A 286 -90.02 49.78 31.73
N MET A 287 -90.27 48.56 32.20
CA MET A 287 -91.50 48.19 32.91
C MET A 287 -91.61 48.91 34.25
N LYS A 288 -90.52 48.98 35.03
CA LYS A 288 -90.47 49.73 36.29
C LYS A 288 -90.72 51.22 36.06
N ASP A 289 -90.06 51.82 35.08
CA ASP A 289 -90.24 53.23 34.70
C ASP A 289 -91.68 53.51 34.26
N TRP A 290 -92.29 52.61 33.49
CA TRP A 290 -93.70 52.72 33.10
C TRP A 290 -94.67 52.59 34.27
N ASN A 291 -94.44 51.64 35.18
CA ASN A 291 -95.25 51.48 36.38
C ASN A 291 -95.14 52.71 37.29
N TYR A 292 -93.93 53.23 37.50
CA TYR A 292 -93.70 54.47 38.23
C TYR A 292 -94.43 55.65 37.60
N PHE A 293 -94.33 55.82 36.28
CA PHE A 293 -95.05 56.86 35.54
C PHE A 293 -96.58 56.72 35.70
N LYS A 294 -97.11 55.50 35.66
CA LYS A 294 -98.55 55.21 35.87
C LYS A 294 -99.00 55.53 37.29
N GLU A 295 -98.27 55.10 38.29
CA GLU A 295 -98.56 55.39 39.70
C GLU A 295 -98.54 56.89 39.98
N GLU A 296 -97.54 57.61 39.46
CA GLU A 296 -97.42 59.04 39.69
C GLU A 296 -98.56 59.81 39.02
N ARG A 297 -98.94 59.40 37.80
CA ARG A 297 -100.12 59.93 37.11
C ARG A 297 -101.41 59.66 37.88
N GLU A 298 -101.58 58.47 38.44
CA GLU A 298 -102.76 58.09 39.21
C GLU A 298 -102.83 58.84 40.55
N LYS A 299 -101.69 58.99 41.25
CA LYS A 299 -101.57 59.85 42.45
C LYS A 299 -101.95 61.29 42.14
N ALA A 300 -101.46 61.86 41.04
CA ALA A 300 -101.82 63.21 40.60
C ALA A 300 -103.32 63.32 40.26
N ARG A 301 -103.92 62.30 39.62
CA ARG A 301 -105.36 62.25 39.35
C ARG A 301 -106.17 62.21 40.64
N LEU A 302 -105.81 61.32 41.58
CA LEU A 302 -106.45 61.20 42.89
C LEU A 302 -106.30 62.49 43.71
N TYR A 303 -105.14 63.15 43.66
CA TYR A 303 -104.93 64.45 44.31
C TYR A 303 -105.84 65.53 43.73
N ARG A 304 -105.91 65.64 42.39
CA ARG A 304 -106.82 66.58 41.72
C ARG A 304 -108.28 66.27 42.06
N GLU A 305 -108.68 65.01 42.08
CA GLU A 305 -110.03 64.59 42.44
C GLU A 305 -110.37 64.93 43.90
N LYS A 306 -109.44 64.71 44.84
CA LYS A 306 -109.58 65.15 46.24
C LYS A 306 -109.71 66.66 46.35
N MET A 307 -108.90 67.41 45.60
CA MET A 307 -108.93 68.87 45.57
C MET A 307 -110.25 69.39 44.99
N THR A 308 -110.73 68.85 43.87
CA THR A 308 -112.01 69.24 43.26
C THR A 308 -113.18 68.84 44.15
N LYS A 309 -113.19 67.64 44.74
CA LYS A 309 -114.20 67.23 45.73
C LYS A 309 -114.23 68.19 46.92
N SER A 310 -113.07 68.51 47.50
CA SER A 310 -112.97 69.47 48.61
C SER A 310 -113.45 70.87 48.21
N ALA A 311 -113.07 71.35 47.02
CA ALA A 311 -113.52 72.63 46.49
C ALA A 311 -115.04 72.65 46.26
N ILE A 312 -115.63 71.57 45.74
CA ILE A 312 -117.08 71.41 45.58
C ILE A 312 -117.77 71.42 46.96
N THR A 313 -117.22 70.74 47.96
CA THR A 313 -117.77 70.76 49.33
C THR A 313 -117.71 72.16 49.94
N VAL A 314 -116.60 72.88 49.78
CA VAL A 314 -116.48 74.28 50.25
C VAL A 314 -117.44 75.20 49.47
N GLN A 315 -117.55 75.05 48.15
CA GLN A 315 -118.51 75.79 47.34
C GLN A 315 -119.95 75.50 47.74
N ALA A 316 -120.31 74.24 48.01
CA ALA A 316 -121.63 73.84 48.47
C ALA A 316 -121.91 74.36 49.89
N TRP A 317 -120.92 74.31 50.79
CA TRP A 317 -121.01 74.90 52.13
C TRP A 317 -121.20 76.41 52.07
N TRP A 318 -120.40 77.12 51.25
CA TRP A 318 -120.52 78.56 51.05
C TRP A 318 -121.86 78.94 50.43
N ARG A 319 -122.32 78.25 49.38
CA ARG A 319 -123.66 78.47 48.82
C ARG A 319 -124.76 78.21 49.84
N GLY A 320 -124.64 77.14 50.65
CA GLY A 320 -125.56 76.88 51.76
C GLY A 320 -125.52 77.96 52.86
N LEU A 321 -124.35 78.54 53.13
CA LEU A 321 -124.17 79.65 54.06
C LEU A 321 -124.78 80.96 53.53
N LEU A 322 -124.56 81.27 52.24
CA LEU A 322 -125.16 82.43 51.56
C LEU A 322 -126.69 82.35 51.58
N VAL A 323 -127.27 81.16 51.39
CA VAL A 323 -128.73 80.93 51.52
C VAL A 323 -129.20 81.13 52.96
N ARG A 324 -128.48 80.61 53.96
CA ARG A 324 -128.88 80.73 55.38
C ARG A 324 -128.69 82.12 55.98
N ARG A 325 -127.74 82.92 55.47
CA ARG A 325 -127.49 84.30 55.90
C ARG A 325 -128.09 85.33 54.96
N GLU A 326 -128.86 84.91 53.96
CA GLU A 326 -129.56 85.77 52.99
C GLU A 326 -128.64 86.76 52.23
N LEU A 327 -127.33 86.49 52.19
CA LEU A 327 -126.34 87.35 51.55
C LEU A 327 -126.09 86.84 50.13
N GLY A 328 -126.85 87.37 49.17
CA GLY A 328 -126.63 87.10 47.75
C GLY A 328 -127.83 87.53 46.90
N PRO A 329 -127.63 87.90 45.62
CA PRO A 329 -128.74 88.28 44.74
C PRO A 329 -129.53 87.03 44.33
N PHE A 330 -130.47 86.62 45.17
CA PHE A 330 -131.44 85.56 44.87
C PHE A 330 -132.47 86.10 43.85
N LYS A 331 -132.12 86.02 42.56
CA LYS A 331 -132.98 86.51 41.48
C LYS A 331 -134.24 85.65 41.34
N VAL A 332 -135.38 86.30 41.53
CA VAL A 332 -136.73 85.87 41.13
C VAL A 332 -136.93 86.17 39.64
N ALA A 333 -137.58 85.26 38.91
CA ALA A 333 -137.68 85.18 37.45
C ALA A 333 -138.52 86.29 36.75
N LYS A 334 -138.20 86.62 35.47
CA LYS A 334 -139.16 87.14 34.46
C LYS A 334 -138.82 86.80 32.98
N LYS A 335 -139.70 85.99 32.37
CA LYS A 335 -140.47 86.09 31.07
C LYS A 335 -139.80 86.21 29.65
N PRO A 336 -140.54 85.84 28.55
CA PRO A 336 -140.01 85.29 27.28
C PRO A 336 -140.07 86.21 26.03
N LYS A 337 -139.24 85.92 24.99
CA LYS A 337 -139.53 85.79 23.53
C LYS A 337 -138.28 86.05 22.64
N GLY A 338 -137.95 85.03 21.81
CA GLY A 338 -137.20 84.92 20.52
C GLY A 338 -136.28 86.02 19.95
N PRO A 339 -135.78 85.92 18.69
CA PRO A 339 -135.71 84.79 17.73
C PRO A 339 -134.24 84.40 17.36
N LYS A 340 -134.07 83.29 16.63
CA LYS A 340 -132.78 82.82 16.07
C LYS A 340 -132.21 83.80 15.02
N PRO A 341 -130.89 83.75 14.76
CA PRO A 341 -130.48 83.56 13.37
C PRO A 341 -129.40 82.48 13.17
N LYS A 342 -129.44 81.95 11.95
CA LYS A 342 -128.54 80.95 11.36
C LYS A 342 -127.13 81.51 11.15
N LYS A 343 -126.11 80.68 11.38
CA LYS A 343 -125.06 80.37 10.41
C LYS A 343 -124.46 79.00 10.74
#